data_AF-A0A8T5KVT3-F1
#
_entry.id   AF-A0A8T5KVT3-F1
#
_cell.length_a   1.000
_cell.length_b   1.000
_cell.length_c   1.000
_cell.angle_alpha   90.00
_cell.angle_beta   90.00
_cell.angle_gamma   90.00
#
_symmetry.space_group_name_H-M   'P 1'
#
loop_
_entity.id
_entity.type
_entity.pdbx_description
1 polymer ?
#
loop_
_entity_poly.entity_id
_entity_poly.type
_entity_poly.pdbx_seq_one_letter_code
_entity_poly.pdbx_strand_id
1 'polypeptide(L)' 'MKTIALKDRTFNLIKDLKEKHKMKSFDKLIIDLIVKEEKVPKIEEMFGILKGKTKGFTRKDREEIWGDPNRDF' A
#
# COMPACT_ATOMS: atom_id res chain seq x y z
N MET A 1 -11.67 15.25 -5.67
CA MET A 1 -11.76 14.82 -4.25
C MET A 1 -13.13 14.18 -4.07
N LYS A 2 -13.20 12.91 -3.64
CA LYS A 2 -14.48 12.27 -3.29
C LYS A 2 -14.67 12.39 -1.79
N THR A 3 -15.88 12.68 -1.34
CA THR A 3 -16.22 12.82 0.09
C THR A 3 -17.07 11.65 0.55
N ILE A 4 -16.92 11.29 1.83
CA ILE A 4 -17.74 10.27 2.49
C ILE A 4 -18.61 11.01 3.50
N ALA A 5 -19.92 10.86 3.39
CA ALA A 5 -20.85 11.33 4.40
C ALA A 5 -20.95 10.29 5.53
N LEU A 6 -20.85 10.76 6.77
CA LEU A 6 -20.91 9.92 7.96
C LEU A 6 -22.05 10.41 8.86
N LYS A 7 -22.64 9.51 9.64
CA LYS A 7 -23.53 9.88 10.74
C LYS A 7 -22.72 10.52 11.86
N ASP A 8 -23.30 11.48 12.58
CA ASP A 8 -22.61 12.22 13.65
C ASP A 8 -21.99 11.31 14.70
N ARG A 9 -22.70 10.25 15.09
CA ARG A 9 -22.21 9.25 16.04
C ARG A 9 -20.92 8.58 15.54
N THR A 10 -20.88 8.21 14.26
CA THR A 10 -19.72 7.57 13.64
C THR A 10 -18.55 8.55 13.53
N PHE A 11 -18.83 9.81 13.19
CA PHE A 11 -17.82 10.85 13.14
C PHE A 11 -17.15 11.07 14.51
N ASN A 12 -17.94 11.15 15.59
CA ASN A 12 -17.41 11.31 16.95
C ASN A 12 -16.50 10.15 17.35
N LEU A 13 -16.90 8.91 17.07
CA LEU A 13 -16.07 7.73 17.36
C LEU A 13 -14.75 7.75 16.58
N ILE A 14 -14.78 8.13 15.30
CA ILE A 14 -13.58 8.24 14.46
C ILE A 14 -12.68 9.39 14.95
N LYS A 15 -13.26 10.49 15.42
CA LYS A 15 -12.51 11.61 16.02
C LYS A 15 -11.78 11.16 17.29
N ASP A 16 -12.46 10.49 18.21
CA ASP A 16 -11.86 9.97 19.44
C ASP A 16 -10.73 8.98 19.13
N LEU A 17 -10.92 8.12 18.13
CA LEU A 17 -9.87 7.21 17.66
C LEU A 17 -8.67 7.96 17.10
N LYS A 18 -8.89 9.01 16.29
CA LYS A 18 -7.81 9.84 15.75
C LYS A 18 -6.96 10.46 16.85
N GLU A 19 -7.60 10.95 17.91
CA GLU A 19 -6.93 11.55 19.07
C GLU A 19 -6.13 10.50 19.86
N LYS A 20 -6.74 9.35 20.17
CA LYS A 20 -6.07 8.25 20.87
C LYS A 20 -4.83 7.74 20.14
N HIS A 21 -4.92 7.62 18.81
CA HIS A 21 -3.81 7.17 17.97
C HIS A 21 -2.86 8.30 17.55
N LYS A 22 -3.09 9.55 17.99
CA LYS A 22 -2.30 10.74 17.65
C LYS A 22 -2.07 10.90 16.14
N MET A 23 -3.09 10.57 15.35
CA MET A 23 -3.02 10.56 13.89
C MET A 23 -3.22 11.96 13.30
N LYS A 24 -2.41 12.31 12.29
CA LYS A 24 -2.47 13.64 11.65
C LYS A 24 -3.74 13.85 10.80
N SER A 25 -4.24 12.82 10.12
CA SER A 25 -5.42 12.91 9.24
C SER A 25 -6.38 11.72 9.45
N PHE A 26 -7.64 11.92 9.09
CA PHE A 26 -8.65 10.85 9.09
C PHE A 26 -8.34 9.79 8.04
N ASP A 27 -7.85 10.18 6.87
CA ASP A 27 -7.45 9.23 5.82
C ASP A 27 -6.37 8.26 6.31
N LYS A 28 -5.37 8.76 7.04
CA LYS A 28 -4.32 7.90 7.62
C LYS A 28 -4.88 6.95 8.66
N LEU A 29 -5.80 7.41 9.50
CA LEU A 29 -6.48 6.56 10.47
C LEU A 29 -7.28 5.45 9.77
N ILE A 30 -8.07 5.79 8.75
CA ILE A 30 -8.89 4.82 8.01
C ILE A 30 -8.00 3.78 7.32
N ILE A 31 -6.93 4.20 6.66
CA ILE A 31 -5.97 3.28 6.02
C ILE A 31 -5.34 2.36 7.06
N ASP A 32 -4.88 2.88 8.20
CA ASP A 32 -4.27 2.08 9.27
C ASP A 32 -5.24 1.06 9.86
N LEU A 33 -6.51 1.45 10.04
CA LEU A 33 -7.58 0.55 10.50
C LEU A 33 -7.84 -0.58 9.49
N ILE A 34 -7.94 -0.26 8.20
CA ILE A 34 -8.18 -1.26 7.13
C ILE A 34 -7.01 -2.24 7.07
N VAL A 35 -5.77 -1.74 7.06
CA VAL A 35 -4.56 -2.59 7.04
C VAL A 35 -4.52 -3.54 8.24
N LYS A 36 -4.86 -3.04 9.43
CA LYS A 36 -4.91 -3.85 10.64
C LYS A 36 -5.99 -4.94 10.59
N GLU A 37 -7.16 -4.62 10.05
CA GLU A 37 -8.30 -5.54 9.98
C GLU A 37 -8.11 -6.61 8.90
N GLU A 38 -7.66 -6.21 7.70
CA GLU A 38 -7.52 -7.12 6.57
C GLU A 38 -6.25 -7.99 6.64
N LYS A 39 -5.39 -7.81 7.66
CA LYS A 39 -4.05 -8.43 7.77
C LYS A 39 -3.22 -8.25 6.49
N VAL A 40 -3.52 -7.22 5.71
CA VAL A 40 -2.80 -6.92 4.48
C VAL A 40 -1.46 -6.35 4.92
N PRO A 41 -0.32 -6.87 4.40
CA PRO A 41 0.98 -6.29 4.69
C PRO A 41 0.94 -4.79 4.38
N LYS A 42 1.55 -3.96 5.23
CA LYS A 42 1.55 -2.51 5.00
C LYS A 42 2.06 -2.24 3.59
N ILE A 43 1.51 -1.27 2.87
CA ILE A 43 1.97 -0.92 1.51
C ILE A 43 3.50 -0.69 1.50
N GLU A 44 4.03 -0.13 2.58
CA GLU A 44 5.47 0.04 2.81
C GLU A 44 6.23 -1.29 2.93
N GLU A 45 5.63 -2.34 3.48
CA GLU A 45 6.21 -3.69 3.58
C GLU A 45 6.10 -4.43 2.23
N MET A 46 5.01 -4.25 1.49
CA MET A 46 4.82 -4.86 0.17
C MET A 46 5.86 -4.39 -0.86
N PHE A 47 6.29 -3.13 -0.79
CA PHE A 47 7.25 -2.55 -1.73
C PHE A 47 8.64 -2.27 -1.13
N GLY A 48 8.75 -2.17 0.20
CA GLY A 48 10.00 -1.82 0.89
C GLY A 48 11.03 -2.94 0.96
N ILE A 49 10.61 -4.21 0.99
CA ILE A 49 11.53 -5.35 1.08
C ILE A 49 12.45 -5.43 -0.15
N LEU A 50 11.94 -5.05 -1.32
CA LEU A 50 12.65 -5.10 -2.60
C LEU A 50 13.31 -3.77 -2.98
N LYS A 51 13.01 -2.68 -2.27
CA LYS A 51 13.56 -1.36 -2.54
C LYS A 51 15.09 -1.37 -2.33
N GLY A 52 15.84 -1.26 -3.44
CA GLY A 52 17.30 -1.32 -3.44
C GLY A 52 17.89 -2.73 -3.54
N LYS A 53 17.07 -3.79 -3.51
CA LYS A 53 17.51 -5.18 -3.76
C LYS A 53 17.27 -5.64 -5.20
N THR A 54 16.43 -4.92 -5.94
CA THR A 54 16.19 -5.19 -7.36
C THR A 54 17.29 -4.58 -8.20
N LYS A 55 18.12 -5.42 -8.84
CA LYS A 55 19.02 -4.99 -9.90
C LYS A 55 18.18 -4.50 -11.09
N GLY A 56 18.50 -3.33 -11.62
CA GLY A 56 17.86 -2.86 -12.85
C GLY A 56 18.20 -3.79 -14.01
N PHE A 57 17.22 -4.11 -14.85
CA PHE A 57 17.45 -4.92 -16.05
C PHE A 57 18.47 -4.25 -16.96
N THR A 58 19.59 -4.94 -17.18
CA THR A 58 20.59 -4.52 -18.18
C THR A 58 20.09 -4.84 -19.58
N ARG A 59 20.71 -4.24 -20.60
CA ARG A 59 20.38 -4.52 -22.01
C ARG A 59 20.52 -6.01 -22.34
N LYS A 60 21.55 -6.66 -21.80
CA LYS A 60 21.81 -8.10 -22.00
C LYS A 60 20.71 -8.96 -21.36
N ASP A 61 20.25 -8.61 -20.16
CA ASP A 61 19.14 -9.31 -19.49
C ASP A 61 17.84 -9.22 -20.31
N ARG A 62 17.63 -8.09 -21.02
CA ARG A 62 16.48 -7.93 -21.93
C ARG A 62 16.64 -8.79 -23.19
N GLU A 63 17.82 -8.79 -23.80
CA GLU A 63 18.11 -9.58 -25.00
C GLU A 63 18.00 -11.09 -24.72
N GLU A 64 18.36 -11.55 -23.51
CA GLU A 64 18.21 -12.94 -23.07
C GLU A 64 16.73 -13.34 -22.90
N ILE A 65 15.91 -12.49 -22.29
CA ILE A 65 14.47 -12.76 -22.07
C ILE A 65 13.67 -12.77 -23.38
N TRP A 66 14.03 -11.91 -24.33
CA TRP A 66 13.32 -11.75 -25.60
C TRP A 66 13.93 -12.54 -26.75
N GLY A 67 15.15 -13.04 -26.57
CA GLY A 67 15.88 -13.85 -27.54
C GLY A 67 15.83 -15.35 -27.29
N ASP A 68 15.20 -15.82 -26.20
CA ASP A 68 15.07 -17.25 -25.89
C ASP A 68 14.09 -17.94 -26.86
N PRO A 69 14.58 -18.84 -27.75
CA PRO A 69 13.75 -19.52 -28.73
C PRO A 69 12.85 -20.61 -28.12
N ASN A 70 13.04 -20.97 -26.84
CA ASN A 70 12.22 -21.96 -26.13
C ASN A 70 11.16 -21.31 -25.22
N ARG A 71 10.91 -20.00 -25.38
CA ARG A 71 9.89 -19.30 -24.60
C ARG A 71 8.50 -19.65 -25.15
N ASP A 72 7.88 -20.64 -24.53
CA ASP A 72 6.48 -21.00 -24.82
C ASP A 72 5.56 -19.80 -24.51
N PHE A 73 4.81 -19.36 -25.52
CA PHE A 73 3.79 -18.31 -25.43
C PHE A 73 2.44 -18.85 -24.97
#